data_AF-A0A1H4B254-F1
#
_entry.id   AF-A0A1H4B254-F1
#
_cell.length_a   1.000
_cell.length_b   1.000
_cell.length_c   1.000
_cell.angle_alpha   90.00
_cell.angle_beta   90.00
_cell.angle_gamma   90.00
#
_symmetry.space_group_name_H-M   'P 1'
#
loop_
_entity.id
_entity.type
_entity.pdbx_description
1 polymer ?
#
loop_
_entity_poly.entity_id
_entity_poly.type
_entity_poly.pdbx_seq_one_letter_code
_entity_poly.pdbx_strand_id
1 'polypeptide(L)'
;MPAMTDTRTAATEALTESEIAGLSAKTVAHVIHYRRKTYVTKPSEGYALLKRVRTLLRDGTTDLVPLVHRDGFVWLAIGPSIPISIDEIETDPGHSEKHTLKRLGLD
;
A
#
# COMPACT_ATOMS: atom_id res chain seq x y z
N MET A 1 -28.46 -16.11 36.29
CA MET A 1 -27.48 -16.63 35.30
C MET A 1 -27.51 -15.71 34.10
N PRO A 2 -26.43 -14.94 33.86
CA PRO A 2 -26.47 -13.78 32.97
C PRO A 2 -26.21 -14.18 31.51
N ALA A 3 -27.03 -13.68 30.58
CA ALA A 3 -26.68 -13.67 29.15
C ALA A 3 -25.86 -12.40 28.88
N MET A 4 -24.55 -12.59 28.87
CA MET A 4 -23.52 -11.61 28.56
C MET A 4 -23.58 -11.33 27.05
N THR A 5 -24.22 -10.23 26.65
CA THR A 5 -24.11 -9.74 25.27
C THR A 5 -22.82 -8.94 25.17
N ASP A 6 -21.72 -9.67 25.00
CA ASP A 6 -20.43 -9.13 24.63
C ASP A 6 -20.56 -8.62 23.18
N THR A 7 -20.99 -7.37 23.05
CA THR A 7 -20.87 -6.64 21.79
C THR A 7 -19.40 -6.37 21.62
N ARG A 8 -18.68 -7.37 21.07
CA ARG A 8 -17.31 -7.22 20.61
C ARG A 8 -17.36 -6.24 19.44
N THR A 9 -17.33 -4.96 19.77
CA THR A 9 -16.99 -3.87 18.87
C THR A 9 -15.71 -4.31 18.19
N ALA A 10 -15.85 -4.77 16.95
CA ALA A 10 -14.75 -4.95 16.03
C ALA A 10 -14.19 -3.55 15.79
N ALA A 11 -13.32 -3.11 16.69
CA ALA A 11 -12.43 -2.00 16.47
C ALA A 11 -11.48 -2.48 15.37
N THR A 12 -11.93 -2.32 14.13
CA THR A 12 -11.04 -2.13 13.00
C THR A 12 -10.27 -0.86 13.33
N GLU A 13 -9.20 -0.99 14.09
CA GLU A 13 -8.25 0.08 14.32
C GLU A 13 -7.67 0.41 12.94
N ALA A 14 -8.34 1.34 12.27
CA ALA A 14 -7.78 2.04 11.14
C ALA A 14 -6.49 2.65 11.65
N LEU A 15 -5.36 2.18 11.10
CA LEU A 15 -4.06 2.80 11.32
C LEU A 15 -4.24 4.31 11.32
N THR A 16 -3.87 4.93 12.43
CA THR A 16 -4.09 6.35 12.68
C THR A 16 -3.25 7.17 11.71
N GLU A 17 -3.69 8.37 11.35
CA GLU A 17 -2.90 9.30 10.53
C GLU A 17 -1.49 9.51 11.09
N SER A 18 -1.30 9.36 12.40
CA SER A 18 -0.01 9.43 13.09
C SER A 18 0.93 8.25 12.76
N GLU A 19 0.41 7.04 12.53
CA GLU A 19 1.22 5.89 12.10
C GLU A 19 1.61 6.01 10.61
N ILE A 20 0.77 6.69 9.82
CA ILE A 20 1.07 7.09 8.43
C ILE A 20 2.07 8.25 8.42
N ALA A 21 1.96 9.19 9.36
CA ALA A 21 2.89 10.30 9.53
C ALA A 21 4.24 9.87 10.12
N GLY A 22 4.31 8.75 10.85
CA GLY A 22 5.57 8.14 11.30
C GLY A 22 6.41 7.52 10.17
N LEU A 23 5.79 7.22 9.02
CA LEU A 23 6.44 6.82 7.76
C LEU A 23 6.82 8.04 6.89
N SER A 24 6.43 9.26 7.30
CA SER A 24 6.58 10.49 6.53
C SER A 24 7.94 11.15 6.74
N ALA A 25 9.00 10.44 6.36
CA ALA A 25 10.20 11.06 5.85
C ALA A 25 10.39 10.66 4.38
N LYS A 26 9.55 11.26 3.51
CA LYS A 26 9.87 11.58 2.11
C LYS A 26 9.73 10.48 1.05
N THR A 27 8.83 9.50 1.24
CA THR A 27 8.44 8.58 0.17
C THR A 27 7.72 9.31 -0.97
N VAL A 28 8.34 9.30 -2.15
CA VAL A 28 7.92 10.00 -3.38
C VAL A 28 7.14 9.05 -4.30
N ALA A 29 7.36 7.75 -4.21
CA ALA A 29 6.65 6.73 -4.96
C ALA A 29 6.74 5.35 -4.28
N HIS A 30 5.86 4.44 -4.68
CA HIS A 30 5.97 3.01 -4.37
C HIS A 30 6.28 2.21 -5.63
N VAL A 31 7.19 1.26 -5.51
CA VAL A 31 7.47 0.25 -6.53
C VAL A 31 6.89 -1.07 -6.07
N ILE A 32 5.94 -1.60 -6.84
CA ILE A 32 5.20 -2.81 -6.51
C ILE A 32 5.67 -3.92 -7.44
N HIS A 33 6.31 -4.94 -6.89
CA HIS A 33 6.69 -6.14 -7.60
C HIS A 33 5.62 -7.21 -7.42
N TYR A 34 4.99 -7.59 -8.52
CA TYR A 34 3.90 -8.56 -8.53
C TYR A 34 4.15 -9.59 -9.64
N ARG A 35 4.45 -10.83 -9.24
CA ARG A 35 4.88 -11.91 -10.15
C ARG A 35 6.07 -11.48 -11.02
N ARG A 36 5.88 -11.33 -12.33
CA ARG A 36 6.90 -10.90 -13.31
C ARG A 36 6.73 -9.45 -13.76
N LYS A 37 5.90 -8.68 -13.05
CA LYS A 37 5.58 -7.29 -13.39
C LYS A 37 6.00 -6.36 -12.26
N THR A 38 6.44 -5.17 -12.65
CA THR A 38 6.77 -4.08 -11.73
C THR A 38 5.90 -2.88 -12.07
N TYR A 39 5.26 -2.31 -11.06
CA TYR A 39 4.42 -1.14 -11.19
C TYR A 39 4.99 -0.01 -10.34
N VAL A 40 4.91 1.21 -10.85
CA VAL A 40 5.32 2.41 -10.11
C VAL A 40 4.09 3.26 -9.88
N THR A 41 3.85 3.66 -8.64
CA THR A 41 2.65 4.43 -8.29
C THR A 41 2.96 5.56 -7.31
N LYS A 42 2.03 6.51 -7.25
CA LYS A 42 2.08 7.63 -6.30
C LYS A 42 1.96 7.12 -4.87
N PRO A 43 2.47 7.86 -3.87
CA PRO A 43 2.44 7.44 -2.47
C PRO A 43 1.03 7.07 -1.98
N SER A 44 0.02 7.87 -2.30
CA SER A 44 -1.38 7.66 -1.89
C SER A 44 -1.93 6.29 -2.31
N GLU A 45 -1.74 5.93 -3.59
CA GLU A 45 -2.23 4.69 -4.17
C GLU A 45 -1.45 3.47 -3.63
N GLY A 46 -0.12 3.61 -3.48
CA GLY A 46 0.73 2.57 -2.92
C GLY A 46 0.38 2.25 -1.46
N TYR A 47 0.11 3.27 -0.64
CA TYR A 47 -0.33 3.07 0.75
C TYR A 47 -1.71 2.42 0.83
N ALA A 48 -2.66 2.81 -0.03
CA ALA A 48 -3.97 2.16 -0.09
C ALA A 48 -3.85 0.67 -0.42
N LEU A 49 -3.00 0.31 -1.40
CA LEU A 49 -2.69 -1.08 -1.72
C LEU A 49 -2.05 -1.80 -0.53
N LEU A 50 -1.01 -1.24 0.08
CA LEU A 50 -0.29 -1.85 1.21
C LEU A 50 -1.24 -2.17 2.37
N LYS A 51 -2.15 -1.25 2.70
CA LYS A 51 -3.17 -1.45 3.74
C LYS A 51 -4.06 -2.65 3.40
N ARG A 52 -4.55 -2.72 2.16
CA ARG A 52 -5.42 -3.83 1.71
C ARG A 52 -4.68 -5.16 1.69
N VAL A 53 -3.43 -5.19 1.23
CA VAL A 53 -2.57 -6.39 1.24
C VAL A 53 -2.39 -6.91 2.67
N ARG A 54 -2.04 -6.04 3.62
CA ARG A 54 -1.89 -6.41 5.03
C ARG A 54 -3.17 -7.01 5.62
N THR A 55 -4.33 -6.42 5.32
CA THR A 55 -5.63 -6.96 5.75
C THR A 55 -5.88 -8.36 5.18
N LEU A 56 -5.73 -8.55 3.87
CA LEU A 56 -6.00 -9.85 3.22
C LEU A 56 -5.07 -10.95 3.73
N LEU A 57 -3.79 -10.64 3.93
CA LEU A 57 -2.81 -11.58 4.48
C LEU A 57 -3.12 -11.94 5.95
N ARG A 58 -3.51 -10.96 6.77
CA ARG A 58 -3.92 -11.18 8.16
C ARG A 58 -5.16 -12.06 8.25
N ASP A 59 -6.13 -11.84 7.37
CA ASP A 59 -7.40 -12.56 7.36
C ASP A 59 -7.30 -13.93 6.65
N GLY A 60 -6.17 -14.21 6.00
CA GLY A 60 -5.98 -15.43 5.23
C GLY A 60 -6.84 -15.51 3.97
N THR A 61 -7.35 -14.37 3.49
CA THR A 61 -8.30 -14.30 2.37
C THR A 61 -7.63 -13.89 1.07
N THR A 62 -8.27 -14.20 -0.06
CA THR A 62 -7.80 -13.81 -1.39
C THR A 62 -8.84 -12.94 -2.08
N ASP A 63 -8.43 -11.80 -2.63
CA ASP A 63 -9.32 -10.83 -3.28
C ASP A 63 -8.60 -10.07 -4.42
N LEU A 64 -9.38 -9.41 -5.29
CA LEU A 64 -8.86 -8.52 -6.32
C LEU A 64 -8.75 -7.09 -5.77
N VAL A 65 -7.55 -6.52 -5.85
CA VAL A 65 -7.25 -5.17 -5.37
C VAL A 65 -6.93 -4.27 -6.57
N PRO A 66 -7.57 -3.10 -6.69
CA PRO A 66 -7.26 -2.15 -7.75
C PRO A 66 -5.91 -1.48 -7.47
N LEU A 67 -5.13 -1.25 -8.53
CA LEU A 67 -3.90 -0.49 -8.48
C LEU A 67 -3.85 0.49 -9.65
N VAL A 68 -3.86 1.78 -9.33
CA VAL A 68 -3.48 2.84 -10.27
C VAL A 68 -1.96 2.93 -10.27
N HIS A 69 -1.35 2.93 -11.45
CA HIS A 69 0.11 3.06 -11.63
C HIS A 69 0.41 4.00 -12.81
N ARG A 70 1.69 4.32 -13.04
CA ARG A 70 2.11 5.32 -14.03
C ARG A 70 1.55 5.11 -15.45
N ASP A 71 1.34 3.85 -15.86
CA ASP A 71 0.93 3.49 -17.23
C ASP A 71 -0.57 3.19 -17.32
N GLY A 72 -1.33 3.33 -16.23
CA GLY A 72 -2.76 3.08 -16.20
C GLY A 72 -3.23 2.36 -14.93
N PHE A 73 -4.10 1.36 -15.12
CA PHE A 73 -4.81 0.72 -14.02
C PHE A 73 -4.81 -0.80 -14.20
N VAL A 74 -4.64 -1.53 -13.09
CA VAL A 74 -4.64 -3.00 -13.09
C VAL A 74 -5.32 -3.55 -11.84
N TRP A 75 -5.93 -4.73 -11.97
CA TRP A 75 -6.40 -5.51 -10.82
C TRP A 75 -5.36 -6.57 -10.46
N LEU A 76 -4.94 -6.60 -9.20
CA LEU A 76 -4.01 -7.59 -8.66
C LEU A 76 -4.76 -8.58 -7.78
N ALA A 77 -4.56 -9.88 -7.99
CA ALA A 77 -5.04 -10.89 -7.06
C ALA A 77 -4.09 -10.97 -5.88
N ILE A 78 -4.58 -10.70 -4.67
CA ILE A 78 -3.76 -10.66 -3.46
C ILE A 78 -4.27 -11.71 -2.49
N GLY A 79 -3.37 -12.50 -1.92
CA GLY A 79 -3.70 -13.51 -0.92
C GLY A 79 -2.45 -14.22 -0.38
N PRO A 80 -2.58 -15.09 0.64
CA PRO A 80 -1.46 -15.69 1.36
C PRO A 80 -0.46 -16.44 0.48
N SER A 81 -0.93 -17.04 -0.62
CA SER A 81 -0.11 -17.83 -1.55
C SER A 81 0.37 -17.04 -2.77
N ILE A 82 0.15 -15.73 -2.83
CA ILE A 82 0.50 -14.89 -3.97
C ILE A 82 1.64 -13.94 -3.58
N PRO A 83 2.87 -14.15 -4.10
CA PRO A 83 4.01 -13.29 -3.78
C PRO A 83 3.82 -11.85 -4.28
N ILE A 84 4.01 -10.89 -3.37
CA ILE A 84 4.03 -9.45 -3.65
C ILE A 84 5.07 -8.78 -2.75
N SER A 85 5.84 -7.83 -3.30
CA SER A 85 6.67 -6.91 -2.51
C SER A 85 6.38 -5.48 -2.92
N ILE A 86 6.53 -4.56 -1.97
CA ILE A 86 6.28 -3.14 -2.15
C ILE A 86 7.47 -2.41 -1.53
N ASP A 87 8.20 -1.68 -2.36
CA ASP A 87 9.37 -0.89 -1.98
C ASP A 87 9.03 0.59 -2.01
N GLU A 88 9.57 1.36 -1.07
CA GLU A 88 9.39 2.81 -0.98
C GLU A 88 10.58 3.52 -1.65
N ILE A 89 10.29 4.56 -2.45
CA ILE A 89 11.30 5.40 -3.09
C ILE A 89 11.31 6.75 -2.42
N GLU A 90 12.46 7.13 -1.85
CA GLU A 90 12.68 8.44 -1.25
C GLU A 90 13.38 9.42 -2.23
N THR A 91 13.47 10.70 -1.86
CA THR A 91 14.31 11.65 -2.60
C THR A 91 15.79 11.38 -2.37
N ASP A 92 16.56 11.24 -3.44
CA ASP A 92 18.03 11.18 -3.37
C ASP A 92 18.62 12.47 -2.72
N PRO A 93 19.65 12.36 -1.88
CA PRO A 93 20.36 13.53 -1.35
C PRO A 93 20.91 14.40 -2.49
N GLY A 94 20.50 15.67 -2.53
CA GLY A 94 20.92 16.62 -3.58
C GLY A 94 19.99 16.73 -4.79
N HIS A 95 18.91 15.94 -4.85
CA HIS A 95 17.89 16.06 -5.90
C HIS A 95 16.55 16.57 -5.34
N SER A 96 15.83 17.34 -6.16
CA SER A 96 14.47 17.78 -5.82
C SER A 96 13.47 16.66 -6.06
N GLU A 97 12.36 16.69 -5.32
CA GLU A 97 11.23 15.76 -5.50
C GLU A 97 10.74 15.73 -6.96
N LYS A 98 10.65 16.91 -7.59
CA LYS A 98 10.27 17.05 -9.00
C LYS A 98 11.22 16.29 -9.95
N HIS A 99 12.53 16.30 -9.67
CA HIS A 99 13.49 15.55 -10.46
C HIS A 99 13.27 14.03 -10.32
N THR A 100 13.00 13.55 -9.10
CA THR A 100 12.70 12.14 -8.85
C THR A 100 11.38 11.70 -9.51
N LEU A 101 10.31 12.49 -9.40
CA LEU A 101 9.02 12.21 -10.04
C LEU A 101 9.14 12.13 -11.57
N LYS A 102 9.90 13.05 -12.19
CA LYS A 102 10.16 13.02 -13.63
C LYS A 102 10.93 11.76 -14.06
N ARG A 103 11.92 11.32 -13.28
CA ARG A 103 12.65 10.05 -13.54
C ARG A 103 11.74 8.83 -13.47
N LEU A 104 10.74 8.87 -12.59
CA LEU A 104 9.79 7.78 -12.39
C LEU A 104 8.60 7.83 -13.36
N GLY A 105 8.42 8.93 -14.10
CA GLY A 105 7.30 9.14 -15.01
C GLY A 105 5.97 9.40 -14.29
N LEU A 106 6.02 10.09 -13.14
CA LEU A 106 4.86 10.42 -12.30
C LEU A 106 4.48 11.91 -12.30
N ASP A 107 5.27 12.75 -13.00
CA ASP A 107 5.06 14.20 -13.26
C ASP A 107 4.50 14.42 -14.67
#